data_AF-A0A972A0E4-F1
#
_entry.id   AF-A0A972A0E4-F1
#
_cell.length_a   1.000
_cell.length_b   1.000
_cell.length_c   1.000
_cell.angle_alpha   90.00
_cell.angle_beta   90.00
_cell.angle_gamma   90.00
#
_symmetry.space_group_name_H-M   'P 1'
#
loop_
_entity.id
_entity.type
_entity.pdbx_description
1 polymer ?
#
loop_
_entity_poly.entity_id
_entity_poly.type
_entity_poly.pdbx_seq_one_letter_code
_entity_poly.pdbx_strand_id
1 'polypeptide(L)'
;MRNRLISLLLVFTLVFSSLSTITKMNVFAEAEGILWYKFDESQGTTVTDYSGNGYHGTIYGGVTWLSGVGIEFNGTDGYVKMPNGILKNLEDITIIVDVLVHQNNVNPSWIYTFGNSTDPYNTPGSTYLALFHHADGG
;
A
#
# COMPACT_ATOMS: atom_id res chain seq x y z
N MET A 1 -26.88 18.22 -57.35
CA MET A 1 -26.07 17.34 -56.48
C MET A 1 -25.84 17.91 -55.06
N ARG A 2 -26.73 18.77 -54.53
CA ARG A 2 -26.52 19.48 -53.25
C ARG A 2 -27.39 18.95 -52.09
N ASN A 3 -28.02 17.78 -52.27
CA ASN A 3 -28.95 17.20 -51.29
C ASN A 3 -28.47 15.82 -50.79
N ARG A 4 -27.40 15.25 -51.38
CA ARG A 4 -26.83 13.96 -50.96
C ARG A 4 -25.78 14.07 -49.85
N LEU A 5 -25.19 15.25 -49.67
CA LEU A 5 -24.19 15.52 -48.62
C LEU A 5 -24.84 15.75 -47.24
N ILE A 6 -26.05 16.33 -47.21
CA ILE A 6 -26.76 16.62 -45.95
C ILE A 6 -27.29 15.32 -45.31
N SER A 7 -27.64 14.33 -46.12
CA SER A 7 -28.13 13.03 -45.64
C SER A 7 -27.05 12.14 -45.02
N LEU A 8 -25.78 12.31 -45.39
CA LEU A 8 -24.67 11.51 -44.83
C LEU A 8 -24.20 12.07 -43.47
N LEU A 9 -24.30 13.39 -43.27
CA LEU A 9 -23.91 14.06 -42.03
C LEU A 9 -24.91 13.81 -40.88
N LEU A 10 -26.19 13.65 -41.19
CA LEU A 10 -27.26 13.35 -40.21
C LEU A 10 -27.26 11.91 -39.70
N VAL A 11 -26.76 10.95 -40.50
CA VAL A 11 -26.65 9.54 -40.09
C VAL A 11 -25.41 9.33 -39.23
N PHE A 12 -24.32 10.08 -39.46
CA PHE A 12 -23.10 9.99 -38.66
C PHE A 12 -23.30 10.46 -37.21
N THR A 13 -24.13 11.47 -36.98
CA THR A 13 -24.44 11.97 -35.63
C THR A 13 -25.36 11.02 -34.85
N LEU A 14 -26.24 10.26 -35.52
CA LEU A 14 -27.10 9.26 -34.89
C LEU A 14 -26.35 8.00 -34.45
N VAL A 15 -25.31 7.58 -35.18
CA VAL A 15 -24.53 6.37 -34.83
C VAL A 15 -23.48 6.63 -33.74
N PHE A 16 -22.97 7.87 -33.62
CA PHE A 16 -22.06 8.23 -32.51
C PHE A 16 -22.79 8.60 -31.21
N SER A 17 -24.13 8.57 -31.19
CA SER A 17 -24.95 8.89 -30.00
C SER A 17 -24.97 7.81 -28.92
N SER A 18 -24.20 6.73 -29.08
CA SER A 18 -23.91 5.76 -28.02
C SER A 18 -22.45 5.86 -27.58
N LEU A 19 -22.05 7.04 -27.13
CA LEU A 19 -20.92 7.13 -26.20
C LEU A 19 -21.41 6.53 -24.89
N SER A 20 -21.24 5.21 -24.74
CA SER A 20 -21.41 4.55 -23.46
C SER A 20 -20.52 5.28 -22.47
N THR A 21 -21.13 6.06 -21.58
CA THR A 21 -20.46 6.42 -20.34
C THR A 21 -20.30 5.10 -19.63
N ILE A 22 -19.11 4.50 -19.73
CA ILE A 22 -18.71 3.48 -18.77
C ILE A 22 -18.60 4.27 -17.47
N THR A 23 -19.72 4.35 -16.75
CA THR A 23 -19.66 4.65 -15.33
C THR A 23 -18.83 3.51 -14.79
N LYS A 24 -17.57 3.80 -14.47
CA LYS A 24 -16.73 2.91 -13.69
C LYS A 24 -17.54 2.67 -12.42
N MET A 25 -18.28 1.56 -12.38
CA MET A 25 -19.01 1.14 -11.20
C MET A 25 -17.92 1.05 -10.15
N ASN A 26 -17.90 2.01 -9.24
CA ASN A 26 -17.12 1.91 -8.04
C ASN A 26 -17.84 0.84 -7.23
N VAL A 27 -17.57 -0.43 -7.57
CA VAL A 27 -17.85 -1.56 -6.69
C VAL A 27 -17.15 -1.15 -5.40
N PHE A 28 -17.94 -0.78 -4.40
CA PHE A 28 -17.43 -0.20 -3.16
C PHE A 28 -16.33 -1.12 -2.67
N ALA A 29 -15.11 -0.58 -2.70
CA ALA A 29 -13.92 -1.30 -2.34
C ALA A 29 -14.14 -1.84 -0.92
N GLU A 30 -13.94 -3.14 -0.79
CA GLU A 30 -13.89 -3.81 0.48
C GLU A 30 -12.82 -3.10 1.34
N ALA A 31 -13.28 -2.54 2.47
CA ALA A 31 -12.60 -1.64 3.42
C ALA A 31 -12.19 -0.24 2.90
N GLU A 32 -12.92 0.80 3.32
CA GLU A 32 -12.43 2.19 3.42
C GLU A 32 -11.36 2.29 4.55
N GLY A 33 -10.30 1.50 4.45
CA GLY A 33 -9.16 1.57 5.35
C GLY A 33 -8.25 2.74 4.99
N ILE A 34 -7.51 3.26 5.96
CA ILE A 34 -6.49 4.31 5.72
C ILE A 34 -5.35 3.77 4.85
N LEU A 35 -5.05 2.48 4.96
CA LEU A 35 -3.93 1.85 4.29
C LEU A 35 -4.26 0.41 3.92
N TRP A 36 -3.90 0.00 2.70
CA TRP A 36 -4.01 -1.40 2.30
C TRP A 36 -2.82 -1.83 1.45
N TYR A 37 -1.93 -2.63 2.06
CA TYR A 37 -0.82 -3.27 1.36
C TYR A 37 -1.16 -4.73 1.11
N LYS A 38 -1.30 -5.09 -0.18
CA LYS A 38 -1.53 -6.47 -0.62
C LYS A 38 -0.25 -7.28 -0.72
N PHE A 39 0.87 -6.59 -0.98
CA PHE A 39 2.16 -7.19 -1.25
C PHE A 39 2.18 -8.14 -2.48
N ASP A 40 1.42 -7.79 -3.53
CA ASP A 40 1.30 -8.58 -4.76
C ASP A 40 2.38 -8.26 -5.81
N GLU A 41 3.20 -7.23 -5.57
CA GLU A 41 4.28 -6.86 -6.47
C GLU A 41 5.35 -7.96 -6.60
N SER A 42 6.07 -7.95 -7.72
CA SER A 42 7.12 -8.93 -7.99
C SER A 42 8.54 -8.39 -7.82
N GLN A 43 8.71 -7.07 -7.80
CA GLN A 43 10.02 -6.43 -7.78
C GLN A 43 9.95 -4.95 -7.36
N GLY A 44 11.12 -4.36 -7.12
CA GLY A 44 11.27 -2.95 -6.76
C GLY A 44 11.15 -2.72 -5.26
N THR A 45 11.16 -1.46 -4.87
CA THR A 45 11.14 -1.05 -3.46
C THR A 45 9.82 -0.41 -3.03
N THR A 46 8.85 -0.28 -3.93
CA THR A 46 7.56 0.35 -3.63
C THR A 46 6.52 -0.71 -3.25
N VAL A 47 5.83 -0.49 -2.14
CA VAL A 47 4.62 -1.24 -1.76
C VAL A 47 3.41 -0.37 -2.09
N THR A 48 2.54 -0.82 -2.98
CA THR A 48 1.41 -0.01 -3.41
C THR A 48 0.32 0.03 -2.34
N ASP A 49 -0.17 1.23 -2.01
CA ASP A 49 -1.39 1.40 -1.24
C ASP A 49 -2.61 1.24 -2.14
N TYR A 50 -3.38 0.19 -1.89
CA TYR A 50 -4.60 -0.15 -2.62
C TYR A 50 -5.86 0.46 -2.00
N SER A 51 -5.75 1.18 -0.87
CA SER A 51 -6.90 1.89 -0.29
C SER A 51 -7.35 3.07 -1.14
N GLY A 52 -6.45 3.60 -1.97
CA GLY A 52 -6.69 4.80 -2.78
C GLY A 52 -6.24 6.11 -2.12
N ASN A 53 -5.67 6.06 -0.91
CA ASN A 53 -5.19 7.25 -0.20
C ASN A 53 -3.78 7.70 -0.60
N GLY A 54 -3.07 6.89 -1.40
CA GLY A 54 -1.76 7.22 -1.95
C GLY A 54 -0.62 7.05 -0.95
N TYR A 55 -0.84 6.30 0.13
CA TYR A 55 0.16 6.09 1.17
C TYR A 55 1.12 4.94 0.84
N HIS A 56 1.77 5.00 -0.33
CA HIS A 56 2.72 3.98 -0.78
C HIS A 56 3.87 3.76 0.22
N GLY A 57 4.16 2.51 0.52
CA GLY A 57 5.26 2.11 1.38
C GLY A 57 6.58 2.01 0.62
N THR A 58 7.70 2.07 1.33
CA THR A 58 9.05 1.85 0.76
C THR A 58 9.79 0.76 1.52
N ILE A 59 10.29 -0.23 0.80
CA ILE A 59 11.11 -1.34 1.31
C ILE A 59 12.55 -0.89 1.56
N TYR A 60 13.10 -1.32 2.68
CA TYR A 60 14.51 -1.17 3.07
C TYR A 60 15.05 -2.49 3.63
N GLY A 61 16.37 -2.69 3.52
CA GLY A 61 17.07 -3.86 4.10
C GLY A 61 16.73 -5.17 3.40
N GLY A 62 16.88 -6.30 4.11
CA GLY A 62 16.63 -7.63 3.57
C GLY A 62 15.15 -8.03 3.53
N VAL A 63 14.44 -7.50 2.55
CA VAL A 63 13.07 -7.90 2.19
C VAL A 63 13.08 -8.49 0.78
N THR A 64 12.40 -9.62 0.60
CA THR A 64 12.27 -10.30 -0.70
C THR A 64 10.80 -10.41 -1.09
N TRP A 65 10.48 -10.10 -2.35
CA TRP A 65 9.14 -10.33 -2.90
C TRP A 65 8.91 -11.81 -3.14
N LEU A 66 7.85 -12.34 -2.53
CA LEU A 66 7.26 -13.63 -2.86
C LEU A 66 6.11 -13.33 -3.84
N SER A 67 6.43 -13.25 -5.14
CA SER A 67 5.52 -12.73 -6.17
C SER A 67 4.09 -13.28 -6.07
N GLY A 68 3.12 -12.40 -5.80
CA GLY A 68 1.70 -12.73 -5.67
C GLY A 68 1.31 -13.49 -4.39
N VAL A 69 2.21 -13.55 -3.41
CA VAL A 69 2.02 -14.21 -2.12
C VAL A 69 2.29 -13.25 -0.96
N GLY A 70 3.30 -12.38 -1.09
CA GLY A 70 3.64 -11.38 -0.09
C GLY A 70 5.10 -10.98 -0.11
N ILE A 71 5.62 -10.61 1.06
CA ILE A 71 7.03 -10.31 1.28
C ILE A 71 7.61 -11.17 2.40
N GLU A 72 8.87 -11.56 2.25
CA GLU A 72 9.65 -12.27 3.26
C GLU A 72 10.70 -11.33 3.86
N PHE A 73 10.83 -11.35 5.17
CA PHE A 73 11.83 -10.60 5.92
C PHE A 73 12.97 -11.53 6.35
N ASN A 74 14.23 -11.11 6.17
CA ASN A 74 15.41 -11.90 6.56
C ASN A 74 15.63 -12.00 8.09
N GLY A 75 14.83 -11.29 8.89
CA GLY A 75 14.95 -11.24 10.35
C GLY A 75 16.14 -10.43 10.89
N THR A 76 16.83 -9.64 10.05
CA THR A 76 18.02 -8.84 10.44
C THR A 76 17.76 -7.34 10.34
N ASP A 77 17.38 -6.85 9.15
CA ASP A 77 17.32 -5.42 8.85
C ASP A 77 16.19 -5.01 7.88
N GLY A 78 15.36 -5.95 7.45
CA GLY A 78 14.26 -5.71 6.51
C GLY A 78 13.06 -5.02 7.14
N TYR A 79 12.52 -3.97 6.50
CA TYR A 79 11.26 -3.32 6.90
C TYR A 79 10.59 -2.57 5.74
N VAL A 80 9.29 -2.29 5.90
CA VAL A 80 8.52 -1.39 5.01
C VAL A 80 8.25 -0.08 5.76
N LYS A 81 8.79 1.02 5.25
CA LYS A 81 8.52 2.36 5.76
C LYS A 81 7.20 2.88 5.18
N MET A 82 6.25 3.18 6.07
CA MET A 82 5.02 3.90 5.72
C MET A 82 5.28 5.41 5.61
N PRO A 83 4.49 6.16 4.82
CA PRO A 83 4.55 7.62 4.81
C PRO A 83 4.25 8.22 6.19
N ASN A 84 4.82 9.40 6.45
CA ASN A 84 4.60 10.09 7.71
C ASN A 84 3.16 10.61 7.80
N GLY A 85 2.60 10.60 9.01
CA GLY A 85 1.32 11.26 9.29
C GLY A 85 0.08 10.46 8.88
N ILE A 86 0.22 9.18 8.51
CA ILE A 86 -0.92 8.29 8.21
C ILE A 86 -1.88 8.14 9.41
N LEU A 87 -1.40 8.41 10.63
CA LEU A 87 -2.22 8.36 11.85
C LEU A 87 -2.69 9.75 12.33
N LYS A 88 -2.44 10.81 11.57
CA LYS A 88 -2.76 12.17 12.01
C LYS A 88 -4.27 12.33 12.16
N ASN A 89 -4.71 12.89 13.29
CA ASN A 89 -6.12 13.15 13.62
C ASN A 89 -6.98 11.88 13.75
N LEU A 90 -6.38 10.71 13.97
CA LEU A 90 -7.11 9.50 14.32
C LEU A 90 -7.11 9.32 15.83
N GLU A 91 -8.27 8.98 16.38
CA GLU A 91 -8.41 8.68 17.82
C GLU A 91 -8.28 7.18 18.07
N ASP A 92 -8.79 6.35 17.16
CA ASP A 92 -8.76 4.89 17.22
C ASP A 92 -8.35 4.30 15.88
N ILE A 93 -7.66 3.16 15.92
CA ILE A 93 -7.29 2.39 14.73
C ILE A 93 -7.48 0.90 14.94
N THR A 94 -7.74 0.19 13.84
CA THR A 94 -7.70 -1.27 13.77
C THR A 94 -6.66 -1.69 12.74
N ILE A 95 -5.86 -2.70 13.07
CA ILE A 95 -4.85 -3.26 12.17
C ILE A 95 -5.18 -4.73 11.97
N ILE A 96 -5.20 -5.14 10.70
CA ILE A 96 -5.42 -6.52 10.28
C ILE A 96 -4.27 -6.88 9.36
N VAL A 97 -3.66 -8.04 9.59
CA VAL A 97 -2.49 -8.49 8.84
C VAL A 97 -2.46 -10.01 8.81
N ASP A 98 -2.16 -10.55 7.63
CA ASP A 98 -1.85 -11.96 7.46
C ASP A 98 -0.34 -12.16 7.61
N VAL A 99 0.06 -13.04 8.54
CA VAL A 99 1.48 -13.30 8.82
C VAL A 99 1.74 -14.80 8.89
N LEU A 100 2.71 -15.25 8.10
CA LEU A 100 3.31 -16.57 8.24
C LEU A 100 4.59 -16.46 9.08
N VAL A 101 4.60 -17.06 10.27
CA VAL A 101 5.81 -17.14 11.09
C VAL A 101 6.56 -18.43 10.75
N HIS A 102 7.81 -18.30 10.30
CA HIS A 102 8.63 -19.47 9.99
C HIS A 102 8.88 -20.31 11.23
N GLN A 103 8.87 -21.65 11.10
CA GLN A 103 9.02 -22.57 12.22
C GLN A 103 10.39 -22.46 12.94
N ASN A 104 11.41 -21.99 12.24
CA ASN A 104 12.75 -21.75 12.79
C ASN A 104 12.87 -20.37 13.45
N ASN A 105 11.82 -19.54 13.42
CA ASN A 105 11.81 -18.28 14.16
C ASN A 105 11.62 -18.57 15.64
N VAL A 106 12.72 -18.63 16.37
CA VAL A 106 12.77 -18.89 17.81
C VAL A 106 12.85 -17.61 18.64
N ASN A 107 12.90 -16.45 18.00
CA ASN A 107 13.00 -15.15 18.65
C ASN A 107 11.68 -14.37 18.51
N PRO A 108 11.31 -13.54 19.51
CA PRO A 108 10.21 -12.59 19.33
C PRO A 108 10.44 -11.68 18.12
N SER A 109 9.39 -11.45 17.33
CA SER A 109 9.42 -10.59 16.14
C SER A 109 8.26 -9.60 16.17
N TRP A 110 8.51 -8.34 15.79
CA TRP A 110 7.45 -7.33 15.67
C TRP A 110 6.83 -7.35 14.28
N ILE A 111 5.53 -7.08 14.22
CA ILE A 111 4.77 -7.05 12.95
C ILE A 111 4.53 -5.60 12.48
N TYR A 112 4.30 -4.66 13.39
CA TYR A 112 4.12 -3.24 13.08
C TYR A 112 4.57 -2.34 14.25
N THR A 113 4.77 -1.05 13.96
CA THR A 113 5.44 -0.11 14.86
C THR A 113 5.03 1.35 14.56
N PHE A 114 4.86 2.19 15.60
CA PHE A 114 4.47 3.62 15.54
C PHE A 114 5.19 4.46 16.63
N GLY A 115 5.70 5.68 16.36
CA GLY A 115 6.63 6.49 17.18
C GLY A 115 7.03 7.86 16.55
N ASN A 116 8.12 8.48 17.00
CA ASN A 116 8.38 9.90 16.71
C ASN A 116 9.86 10.20 16.43
N SER A 117 10.12 11.17 15.53
CA SER A 117 11.41 11.57 14.93
C SER A 117 12.51 12.08 15.88
N THR A 118 12.32 12.03 17.19
CA THR A 118 13.23 12.61 18.19
C THR A 118 14.12 11.58 18.89
N ASP A 119 14.06 10.30 18.52
CA ASP A 119 14.99 9.27 18.97
C ASP A 119 16.32 9.38 18.16
N PRO A 120 17.51 9.41 18.81
CA PRO A 120 18.80 9.56 18.15
C PRO A 120 19.18 8.39 17.21
N TYR A 121 18.46 7.26 17.27
CA TYR A 121 18.56 6.16 16.31
C TYR A 121 17.43 6.19 15.26
N ASN A 122 16.60 7.24 15.26
CA ASN A 122 15.49 7.39 14.35
C ASN A 122 15.90 8.10 13.04
N THR A 123 15.39 7.61 11.91
CA THR A 123 15.33 8.42 10.69
C THR A 123 14.24 9.49 10.88
N PRO A 124 14.54 10.80 10.72
CA PRO A 124 13.56 11.85 10.95
C PRO A 124 12.20 11.60 10.25
N GLY A 125 11.15 11.55 11.05
CA GLY A 125 9.76 11.33 10.63
C GLY A 125 9.20 9.93 10.92
N SER A 126 10.01 8.97 11.36
CA SER A 126 9.55 7.58 11.48
C SER A 126 8.87 7.29 12.81
N THR A 127 7.96 6.33 12.75
CA THR A 127 7.02 5.99 13.80
C THR A 127 7.37 4.58 14.31
N TYR A 128 8.10 4.43 15.44
CA TYR A 128 8.41 3.14 16.14
C TYR A 128 7.82 2.91 17.55
N LEU A 129 7.31 1.69 17.81
CA LEU A 129 7.29 0.95 19.08
C LEU A 129 8.07 -0.38 18.92
N ALA A 130 9.18 -0.51 19.64
CA ALA A 130 10.16 -1.62 19.61
C ALA A 130 10.14 -2.44 20.91
N LEU A 131 10.71 -3.66 20.90
CA LEU A 131 11.29 -4.29 22.10
C LEU A 131 12.80 -4.50 21.87
N PHE A 132 13.63 -3.50 22.14
CA PHE A 132 15.07 -3.76 22.17
C PHE A 132 15.38 -4.92 23.13
N HIS A 133 16.25 -5.85 22.70
CA HIS A 133 17.07 -6.57 23.68
C HIS A 133 18.06 -5.55 24.23
N HIS A 134 17.87 -5.14 25.48
CA HIS A 134 18.99 -4.64 26.26
C HIS A 134 19.80 -5.88 26.68
N ALA A 135 20.83 -6.19 25.90
CA ALA A 135 21.95 -6.94 26.45
C ALA A 135 22.73 -5.95 27.31
N ASP A 136 22.38 -5.79 28.58
CA ASP A 136 23.36 -5.32 29.54
C ASP A 136 24.46 -6.38 29.65
N GLY A 137 25.54 -6.05 28.95
CA GLY A 137 26.86 -6.59 29.17
C GLY A 137 27.94 -5.55 28.85
N GLY A 138 27.68 -4.26 29.10
CA GLY A 138 28.64 -3.15 28.93
C GLY A 138 28.09 -1.95 28.20
#